data_AF-A0AAF0J9B2-F1
#
_entry.id   AF-A0AAF0J9B2-F1
#
_cell.length_a   1.000
_cell.length_b   1.000
_cell.length_c   1.000
_cell.angle_alpha   90.00
_cell.angle_beta   90.00
_cell.angle_gamma   90.00
#
_symmetry.space_group_name_H-M   'P 1'
#
loop_
_entity.id
_entity.type
_entity.pdbx_description
1 polymer ?
#
loop_
_entity_poly.entity_id
_entity_poly.type
_entity_poly.pdbx_seq_one_letter_code
_entity_poly.pdbx_strand_id
1 'polypeptide(L)'
;MSAPGVPPSRFVSQDELNEEEDRREKELKEVYEWIGQEMPERAPYEDKYDPRPLYERLKEQQDKKQDEMDDMFRLANQYRGLDESESMFLADVQREKKRREDEKKREDNTALEEFRKAAESKAAPSPSTERTVPMPTIPKSKPRSAAKRKRDGASALGIVRKPAKDTEKPSNDKDVPTKSVQDAPMSSSEKSTSADSDASAKRPKSKE
;
A
#
# COMPACT_ATOMS: atom_id res chain seq x y z
N MET A 1 -44.80 -36.01 -6.09
CA MET A 1 -45.30 -34.62 -5.98
C MET A 1 -44.45 -33.95 -4.91
N SER A 2 -43.50 -33.10 -5.32
CA SER A 2 -42.57 -32.42 -4.40
C SER A 2 -43.27 -31.22 -3.79
N ALA A 3 -43.33 -31.14 -2.45
CA ALA A 3 -43.98 -30.04 -1.75
C ALA A 3 -43.24 -28.71 -1.99
N PRO A 4 -43.96 -27.57 -2.06
CA PRO A 4 -43.36 -26.26 -2.31
C PRO A 4 -42.41 -25.86 -1.18
N GLY A 5 -41.23 -25.35 -1.57
CA GLY A 5 -40.17 -24.91 -0.67
C GLY A 5 -40.63 -23.79 0.26
N VAL A 6 -40.85 -24.15 1.53
CA VAL A 6 -41.00 -23.22 2.64
C VAL A 6 -39.62 -22.60 2.90
N PRO A 7 -39.47 -21.26 2.90
CA PRO A 7 -38.21 -20.65 3.30
C PRO A 7 -37.91 -21.05 4.74
N PRO A 8 -36.67 -21.45 5.09
CA PRO A 8 -36.34 -21.84 6.45
C PRO A 8 -36.78 -20.73 7.41
N SER A 9 -37.57 -21.11 8.41
CA SER A 9 -37.98 -20.18 9.47
C SER A 9 -36.72 -19.56 10.06
N ARG A 10 -36.67 -18.22 10.11
CA ARG A 10 -35.55 -17.50 10.73
C ARG A 10 -35.53 -17.63 12.25
N PHE A 11 -36.58 -18.24 12.83
CA PHE A 11 -36.70 -18.52 14.24
C PHE A 11 -36.61 -20.03 14.43
N VAL A 12 -35.56 -20.45 15.14
CA VAL A 12 -35.36 -21.83 15.61
C VAL A 12 -35.99 -21.92 16.99
N SER A 13 -36.70 -23.01 17.27
CA SER A 13 -37.27 -23.24 18.60
C SER A 13 -36.18 -23.68 19.59
N GLN A 14 -36.35 -23.40 20.88
CA GLN A 14 -35.41 -23.83 21.91
C GLN A 14 -35.22 -25.36 21.90
N ASP A 15 -36.31 -26.11 21.66
CA ASP A 15 -36.28 -27.56 21.63
C ASP A 15 -35.48 -28.09 20.42
N GLU A 16 -35.64 -27.47 19.24
CA GLU A 16 -34.88 -27.82 18.04
C GLU A 16 -33.37 -27.57 18.21
N LEU A 17 -32.99 -26.48 18.90
CA LEU A 17 -31.58 -26.23 19.26
C LEU A 17 -31.04 -27.31 20.19
N ASN A 18 -31.80 -27.69 21.23
CA ASN A 18 -31.39 -28.73 22.16
C ASN A 18 -31.24 -30.10 21.45
N GLU A 19 -32.16 -30.45 20.55
CA GLU A 19 -32.09 -31.70 19.78
C GLU A 19 -30.91 -31.74 18.79
N GLU A 20 -30.56 -30.59 18.20
CA GLU A 20 -29.37 -30.45 17.37
C GLU A 20 -28.08 -30.56 18.17
N GLU A 21 -28.02 -29.93 19.35
CA GLU A 21 -26.91 -30.09 20.28
C GLU A 21 -26.73 -31.56 20.69
N ASP A 22 -27.80 -32.25 21.07
CA ASP A 22 -27.77 -33.66 21.45
C ASP A 22 -27.30 -34.57 20.30
N ARG A 23 -27.74 -34.31 19.07
CA ARG A 23 -27.27 -35.07 17.89
C ARG A 23 -25.79 -34.88 17.67
N ARG A 24 -25.33 -33.63 17.70
CA ARG A 24 -23.93 -33.28 17.54
C ARG A 24 -23.06 -33.88 18.65
N GLU A 25 -23.54 -33.90 19.89
CA GLU A 25 -22.85 -34.53 21.02
C GLU A 25 -22.71 -36.04 20.86
N LYS A 26 -23.76 -36.72 20.39
CA LYS A 26 -23.71 -38.17 20.11
C LYS A 26 -22.70 -38.51 19.02
N GLU A 27 -22.69 -37.74 17.93
CA GLU A 27 -21.73 -37.92 16.85
C GLU A 27 -20.30 -37.65 17.33
N LEU A 28 -20.09 -36.58 18.11
CA LEU A 28 -18.79 -36.29 18.71
C LEU A 28 -18.33 -37.45 19.61
N LYS A 29 -19.24 -37.95 20.45
CA LYS A 29 -18.97 -39.05 21.37
C LYS A 29 -18.58 -40.30 20.61
N GLU A 30 -19.30 -40.64 19.53
CA GLU A 30 -18.97 -41.79 18.68
C GLU A 30 -17.60 -41.66 18.00
N VAL A 31 -17.28 -40.47 17.45
CA VAL A 31 -15.96 -40.20 16.86
C VAL A 31 -14.84 -40.34 17.90
N TYR A 32 -15.12 -39.90 19.12
CA TYR A 32 -14.15 -39.88 20.20
C TYR A 32 -13.94 -41.28 20.81
N GLU A 33 -15.02 -42.06 20.95
CA GLU A 33 -14.98 -43.50 21.25
C GLU A 33 -14.24 -44.28 20.16
N TRP A 34 -14.42 -43.92 18.88
CA TRP A 34 -13.70 -44.52 17.76
C TRP A 34 -12.18 -44.21 17.77
N ILE A 35 -11.80 -42.99 18.18
CA ILE A 35 -10.41 -42.58 18.39
C ILE A 35 -9.82 -43.20 19.67
N GLY A 36 -10.65 -43.78 20.54
CA GLY A 36 -10.23 -44.48 21.76
C GLY A 36 -9.77 -43.56 22.88
N GLN A 37 -10.23 -42.30 22.87
CA GLN A 37 -9.97 -41.34 23.94
C GLN A 37 -11.26 -41.20 24.81
N GLU A 38 -11.19 -40.65 26.03
CA GLU A 38 -12.37 -40.16 26.79
C GLU A 38 -12.83 -38.71 26.50
N MET A 39 -14.11 -38.52 26.13
CA MET A 39 -14.64 -37.23 25.67
C MET A 39 -14.31 -36.14 26.71
N PRO A 40 -13.70 -35.00 26.31
CA PRO A 40 -13.41 -33.94 27.24
C PRO A 40 -14.72 -33.49 27.91
N GLU A 41 -14.71 -33.38 29.24
CA GLU A 41 -15.86 -32.93 30.01
C GLU A 41 -16.34 -31.58 29.47
N ARG A 42 -17.65 -31.45 29.21
CA ARG A 42 -18.27 -30.21 28.75
C ARG A 42 -17.87 -29.14 29.75
N ALA A 43 -17.01 -28.21 29.34
CA ALA A 43 -16.48 -27.21 30.25
C ALA A 43 -17.66 -26.51 30.95
N PRO A 44 -17.59 -26.28 32.28
CA PRO A 44 -18.71 -25.67 33.00
C PRO A 44 -19.13 -24.38 32.30
N TYR A 45 -20.42 -24.30 31.98
CA TYR A 45 -21.07 -23.12 31.41
C TYR A 45 -21.27 -22.10 32.54
N GLU A 46 -20.16 -21.65 33.10
CA GLU A 46 -20.12 -20.44 33.88
C GLU A 46 -19.12 -19.55 33.16
N ASP A 47 -19.61 -18.49 32.55
CA ASP A 47 -18.77 -17.38 32.11
C ASP A 47 -17.93 -16.99 33.32
N LYS A 48 -16.68 -17.48 33.36
CA LYS A 48 -15.74 -17.21 34.43
C LYS A 48 -15.73 -15.70 34.59
N TYR A 49 -16.23 -15.23 35.75
CA TYR A 49 -16.39 -13.81 36.00
C TYR A 49 -15.05 -13.12 35.75
N ASP A 50 -14.97 -12.41 34.62
CA ASP A 50 -13.76 -11.72 34.24
C ASP A 50 -13.69 -10.42 35.06
N PRO A 51 -12.67 -10.21 35.91
CA PRO A 51 -12.57 -9.01 36.73
C PRO A 51 -12.28 -7.75 35.90
N ARG A 52 -11.98 -7.86 34.61
CA ARG A 52 -11.75 -6.70 33.73
C ARG A 52 -13.07 -5.96 33.45
N PRO A 53 -13.04 -4.62 33.45
CA PRO A 53 -14.21 -3.83 33.10
C PRO A 53 -14.62 -4.07 31.64
N LEU A 54 -15.91 -3.91 31.34
CA LEU A 54 -16.48 -4.15 30.02
C LEU A 54 -15.76 -3.38 28.89
N TYR A 55 -15.26 -2.18 29.19
CA TYR A 55 -14.50 -1.35 28.26
C TYR A 55 -13.25 -2.06 27.74
N GLU A 56 -12.44 -2.65 28.63
CA GLU A 56 -11.20 -3.33 28.24
C GLU A 56 -11.51 -4.54 27.36
N ARG A 57 -12.59 -5.28 27.66
CA ARG A 57 -13.01 -6.42 26.83
C ARG A 57 -13.45 -6.00 25.42
N LEU A 58 -14.27 -4.95 25.34
CA LEU A 58 -14.72 -4.43 24.05
C LEU A 58 -13.56 -3.85 23.24
N LYS A 59 -12.63 -3.17 23.92
CA LYS A 59 -11.43 -2.62 23.31
C LYS A 59 -10.53 -3.72 22.77
N GLU A 60 -10.25 -4.77 23.54
CA GLU A 60 -9.48 -5.92 23.07
C GLU A 60 -10.12 -6.60 21.85
N GLN A 61 -11.46 -6.70 21.81
CA GLN A 61 -12.17 -7.22 20.64
C GLN A 61 -12.08 -6.31 19.43
N GLN A 62 -12.11 -4.98 19.64
CA GLN A 62 -11.93 -4.00 18.57
C GLN A 62 -10.50 -4.00 18.05
N ASP A 63 -9.52 -3.91 18.95
CA ASP A 63 -8.10 -3.92 18.64
C ASP A 63 -7.73 -5.21 17.91
N LYS A 64 -8.22 -6.37 18.37
CA LYS A 64 -8.00 -7.65 17.67
C LYS A 64 -8.55 -7.65 16.25
N LYS A 65 -9.78 -7.15 16.04
CA LYS A 65 -10.36 -7.04 14.69
C LYS A 65 -9.61 -6.03 13.83
N GLN A 66 -9.15 -4.94 14.44
CA GLN A 66 -8.36 -3.93 13.74
C GLN A 66 -7.01 -4.50 13.32
N ASP A 67 -6.32 -5.22 14.19
CA ASP A 67 -5.05 -5.89 13.90
C ASP A 67 -5.23 -6.95 12.78
N GLU A 68 -6.31 -7.74 12.82
CA GLU A 68 -6.64 -8.70 11.76
C GLU A 68 -6.87 -8.01 10.41
N MET A 69 -7.61 -6.89 10.41
CA MET A 69 -7.83 -6.09 9.19
C MET A 69 -6.53 -5.47 8.71
N ASP A 70 -5.75 -4.88 9.60
CA ASP A 70 -4.47 -4.27 9.30
C ASP A 70 -3.52 -5.31 8.71
N ASP A 71 -3.45 -6.53 9.24
CA ASP A 71 -2.62 -7.61 8.68
C ASP A 71 -3.09 -8.03 7.27
N MET A 72 -4.40 -8.12 7.05
CA MET A 72 -4.96 -8.41 5.72
C MET A 72 -4.60 -7.33 4.69
N PHE A 73 -4.70 -6.05 5.06
CA PHE A 73 -4.45 -4.93 4.15
C PHE A 73 -2.96 -4.53 4.07
N ARG A 74 -2.17 -4.82 5.11
CA ARG A 74 -0.75 -4.48 5.20
C ARG A 74 0.05 -5.14 4.09
N LEU A 75 -0.17 -6.43 3.87
CA LEU A 75 0.51 -7.15 2.79
C LEU A 75 -0.10 -6.90 1.41
N ALA A 76 -1.40 -6.59 1.34
CA ALA A 76 -2.08 -6.30 0.07
C ALA A 76 -1.46 -5.08 -0.64
N ASN A 77 -1.14 -4.02 0.11
CA ASN A 77 -0.50 -2.83 -0.46
C ASN A 77 1.01 -2.98 -0.67
N GLN A 78 1.67 -3.83 0.13
CA GLN A 78 3.13 -4.00 0.06
C GLN A 78 3.57 -4.78 -1.19
N TYR A 79 2.76 -5.73 -1.66
CA TYR A 79 3.08 -6.58 -2.79
C TYR A 79 2.16 -6.38 -4.00
N ARG A 80 1.70 -5.14 -4.21
CA ARG A 80 1.05 -4.80 -5.47
C ARG A 80 2.11 -4.65 -6.57
N GLY A 81 1.85 -5.24 -7.74
CA GLY A 81 2.65 -4.96 -8.93
C GLY A 81 2.53 -3.49 -9.34
N LEU A 82 3.54 -3.00 -10.05
CA LEU A 82 3.39 -1.74 -10.79
C LEU A 82 2.46 -1.98 -11.96
N ASP A 83 1.51 -1.08 -12.19
CA ASP A 83 0.72 -1.13 -13.41
C ASP A 83 1.55 -0.65 -14.63
N GLU A 84 1.02 -0.81 -15.84
CA GLU A 84 1.71 -0.41 -17.07
C GLU A 84 1.93 1.11 -17.16
N SER A 85 1.00 1.90 -16.60
CA SER A 85 1.10 3.37 -16.58
C SER A 85 2.15 3.87 -15.58
N GLU A 86 2.24 3.26 -14.41
CA GLU A 86 3.23 3.52 -13.36
C GLU A 86 4.63 3.13 -13.85
N SER A 87 4.73 2.00 -14.55
CA SER A 87 5.99 1.56 -15.18
C SER A 87 6.48 2.56 -16.22
N MET A 88 5.58 3.05 -17.08
CA MET A 88 5.89 4.09 -18.06
C MET A 88 6.28 5.41 -17.40
N PHE A 89 5.57 5.83 -16.35
CA PHE A 89 5.91 7.02 -15.58
C PHE A 89 7.31 6.93 -14.98
N LEU A 90 7.67 5.80 -14.36
CA LEU A 90 9.02 5.59 -13.83
C LEU A 90 10.09 5.61 -14.93
N ALA A 91 9.79 5.05 -16.11
CA ALA A 91 10.71 5.09 -17.25
C ALA A 91 10.92 6.53 -17.76
N ASP A 92 9.87 7.35 -17.82
CA ASP A 92 9.96 8.75 -18.21
C ASP A 92 10.70 9.59 -17.18
N VAL A 93 10.45 9.39 -15.88
CA VAL A 93 11.21 10.03 -14.79
C VAL A 93 12.70 9.67 -14.86
N GLN A 94 13.02 8.40 -15.12
CA GLN A 94 14.41 7.97 -15.31
C GLN A 94 15.05 8.63 -16.53
N ARG A 95 14.32 8.70 -17.66
CA ARG A 95 14.78 9.36 -18.89
C ARG A 95 15.05 10.84 -18.64
N GLU A 96 14.16 11.53 -17.95
CA GLU A 96 14.31 12.95 -17.61
C GLU A 96 15.49 13.19 -16.68
N LYS A 97 15.63 12.35 -15.64
CA LYS A 97 16.77 12.41 -14.71
C LYS A 97 18.10 12.25 -15.46
N LYS A 98 18.18 11.26 -16.35
CA LYS A 98 19.35 11.02 -17.18
C LYS A 98 19.63 12.19 -18.13
N ARG A 99 18.61 12.72 -18.82
CA ARG A 99 18.75 13.89 -19.70
C ARG A 99 19.36 15.07 -18.96
N ARG A 100 18.86 15.39 -17.78
CA ARG A 100 19.35 16.51 -16.95
C ARG A 100 20.79 16.29 -16.49
N GLU A 101 21.16 15.05 -16.15
CA GLU A 101 22.54 14.70 -15.78
C GLU A 101 23.50 14.78 -16.97
N ASP A 102 23.07 14.31 -18.15
CA ASP A 102 23.83 14.40 -19.40
C ASP A 102 24.02 15.84 -19.85
N GLU A 103 22.99 16.69 -19.73
CA GLU A 103 23.05 18.12 -20.03
C GLU A 103 24.03 18.85 -19.11
N LYS A 104 23.91 18.62 -17.79
CA LYS A 104 24.88 19.16 -16.83
C LYS A 104 26.31 18.73 -17.15
N LYS A 105 26.51 17.45 -17.48
CA LYS A 105 27.83 16.94 -17.86
C LYS A 105 28.35 17.57 -19.15
N ARG A 106 27.46 17.84 -20.11
CA ARG A 106 27.80 18.52 -21.36
C ARG A 106 28.24 19.96 -21.09
N GLU A 107 27.50 20.71 -20.28
CA GLU A 107 27.84 22.07 -19.86
C GLU A 107 29.20 22.11 -19.13
N ASP A 108 29.41 21.20 -18.17
CA ASP A 108 30.67 21.09 -17.43
C ASP A 108 31.85 20.81 -18.39
N ASN A 109 31.69 19.91 -19.36
CA ASN A 109 32.72 19.61 -20.35
C ASN A 109 33.01 20.81 -21.26
N THR A 110 31.97 21.50 -21.73
CA THR A 110 32.17 22.70 -22.57
C THR A 110 32.91 23.80 -21.81
N ALA A 111 32.58 24.03 -20.54
CA ALA A 111 33.28 25.01 -19.71
C ALA A 111 34.76 24.63 -19.49
N LEU A 112 35.06 23.34 -19.32
CA LEU A 112 36.44 22.84 -19.22
C LEU A 112 37.22 23.02 -20.52
N GLU A 113 36.60 22.76 -21.68
CA GLU A 113 37.22 22.96 -22.99
C GLU A 113 37.51 24.44 -23.25
N GLU A 114 36.57 25.33 -22.94
CA GLU A 114 36.76 26.78 -23.02
C GLU A 114 37.89 27.25 -22.10
N PHE A 115 37.95 26.75 -20.86
CA PHE A 115 39.03 27.05 -19.94
C PHE A 115 40.39 26.59 -20.46
N ARG A 116 40.48 25.38 -21.03
CA ARG A 116 41.72 24.88 -21.66
C ARG A 116 42.16 25.76 -22.82
N LYS A 117 41.23 26.14 -23.70
CA LYS A 117 41.51 27.03 -24.84
C LYS A 117 41.96 28.43 -24.39
N ALA A 118 41.33 28.98 -23.36
CA ALA A 118 41.71 30.29 -22.79
C ALA A 118 43.06 30.24 -22.07
N ALA A 119 43.38 29.13 -21.38
CA ALA A 119 44.69 28.92 -20.77
C ALA A 119 45.79 28.82 -21.84
N GLU A 120 45.54 28.10 -22.93
CA GLU A 120 46.48 27.98 -24.05
C GLU A 120 46.69 29.32 -24.78
N SER A 121 45.63 30.10 -25.03
CA SER A 121 45.76 31.42 -25.65
C SER A 121 46.46 32.45 -24.75
N LYS A 122 46.34 32.31 -23.43
CA LYS A 122 47.11 33.11 -22.45
C LYS A 122 48.57 32.66 -22.35
N ALA A 123 48.84 31.37 -22.55
CA ALA A 123 50.18 30.79 -22.54
C ALA A 123 50.93 31.00 -23.87
N ALA A 124 50.22 31.30 -24.96
CA ALA A 124 50.85 31.72 -26.21
C ALA A 124 51.62 33.04 -26.00
N PRO A 125 52.91 33.11 -26.39
CA PRO A 125 53.75 34.27 -26.10
C PRO A 125 53.33 35.46 -26.95
N SER A 126 52.61 36.42 -26.36
CA SER A 126 52.49 37.78 -26.90
C SER A 126 53.57 38.68 -26.28
N PRO A 127 54.21 39.58 -27.06
CA PRO A 127 55.29 40.42 -26.56
C PRO A 127 54.77 41.46 -25.57
N SER A 128 55.36 41.47 -24.38
CA SER A 128 55.46 42.59 -23.43
C SER A 128 54.20 43.43 -23.19
N THR A 129 53.54 43.21 -22.06
CA THR A 129 53.26 44.33 -21.14
C THR A 129 53.30 43.78 -19.72
N GLU A 130 54.37 44.11 -19.01
CA GLU A 130 54.45 43.97 -17.57
C GLU A 130 53.25 44.70 -16.95
N ARG A 131 52.26 43.95 -16.45
CA ARG A 131 51.34 44.44 -15.42
C ARG A 131 51.71 43.78 -14.12
N THR A 132 52.57 44.47 -13.37
CA THR A 132 52.79 44.28 -11.96
C THR A 132 51.48 44.56 -11.22
N VAL A 133 50.65 43.53 -11.05
CA VAL A 133 49.56 43.57 -10.06
C VAL A 133 50.17 43.32 -8.69
N PRO A 134 50.15 44.27 -7.75
CA PRO A 134 50.59 44.01 -6.38
C PRO A 134 49.62 43.01 -5.74
N MET A 135 50.18 41.88 -5.33
CA MET A 135 49.50 40.87 -4.53
C MET A 135 49.04 41.51 -3.22
N PRO A 136 47.74 41.51 -2.86
CA PRO A 136 47.33 41.98 -1.54
C PRO A 136 47.90 41.01 -0.50
N THR A 137 48.78 41.53 0.35
CA THR A 137 49.34 40.82 1.49
C THR A 137 48.21 40.43 2.43
N ILE A 138 47.95 39.13 2.56
CA ILE A 138 47.06 38.56 3.56
C ILE A 138 47.67 38.82 4.94
N PRO A 139 47.03 39.59 5.85
CA PRO A 139 47.52 39.68 7.21
C PRO A 139 47.37 38.31 7.88
N LYS A 140 48.49 37.78 8.37
CA LYS A 140 48.54 36.57 9.21
C LYS A 140 47.63 36.77 10.43
N SER A 141 46.45 36.15 10.39
CA SER A 141 45.62 36.02 11.58
C SER A 141 46.21 34.93 12.49
N LYS A 142 46.22 35.20 13.79
CA LYS A 142 46.69 34.32 14.87
C LYS A 142 46.02 32.94 14.79
N PRO A 143 46.70 31.85 15.18
CA PRO A 143 46.10 30.53 15.22
C PRO A 143 44.95 30.52 16.24
N ARG A 144 43.71 30.48 15.75
CA ARG A 144 42.54 30.24 16.58
C ARG A 144 42.58 28.77 16.98
N SER A 145 42.64 28.53 18.29
CA SER A 145 42.65 27.24 18.97
C SER A 145 41.83 26.17 18.26
N ALA A 146 42.42 24.98 18.10
CA ALA A 146 41.78 23.78 17.61
C ALA A 146 40.54 23.42 18.44
N ALA A 147 39.37 23.87 17.98
CA ALA A 147 38.11 23.31 18.43
C ALA A 147 37.94 21.94 17.73
N LYS A 148 38.14 20.87 18.50
CA LYS A 148 37.77 19.50 18.10
C LYS A 148 36.28 19.48 17.74
N ARG A 149 35.96 19.51 16.45
CA ARG A 149 34.61 19.14 15.99
C ARG A 149 34.53 17.62 16.02
N LYS A 150 33.82 17.10 17.01
CA LYS A 150 33.37 15.71 17.08
C LYS A 150 32.55 15.46 15.80
N ARG A 151 33.08 14.65 14.88
CA ARG A 151 32.31 14.20 13.71
C ARG A 151 31.34 13.14 14.20
N ASP A 152 30.07 13.49 14.32
CA ASP A 152 29.00 12.50 14.51
C ASP A 152 28.89 11.69 13.21
N GLY A 153 29.52 10.51 13.23
CA GLY A 153 29.72 9.61 12.09
C GLY A 153 28.47 8.85 11.67
N ALA A 154 27.31 9.50 11.54
CA ALA A 154 26.06 8.85 11.17
C ALA A 154 25.50 9.28 9.79
N SER A 155 26.08 10.30 9.14
CA SER A 155 25.48 10.89 7.93
C SER A 155 26.18 10.52 6.60
N ALA A 156 27.11 9.57 6.59
CA ALA A 156 27.82 9.15 5.37
C ALA A 156 27.14 7.99 4.61
N LEU A 157 26.07 7.40 5.16
CA LEU A 157 25.34 6.26 4.58
C LEU A 157 23.83 6.52 4.40
N GLY A 158 23.39 7.78 4.42
CA GLY A 158 22.00 8.12 4.07
C GLY A 158 20.92 7.63 5.03
N ILE A 159 21.26 7.28 6.28
CA ILE A 159 20.27 6.87 7.28
C ILE A 159 19.87 8.10 8.11
N VAL A 160 18.72 8.69 7.78
CA VAL A 160 18.07 9.70 8.63
C VAL A 160 17.33 8.98 9.75
N ARG A 161 17.79 9.14 11.00
CA ARG A 161 17.00 8.76 12.18
C ARG A 161 15.91 9.81 12.38
N LYS A 162 14.65 9.43 12.21
CA LYS A 162 13.50 10.26 12.64
C LYS A 162 13.44 10.25 14.17
N PRO A 163 13.32 11.42 14.83
CA PRO A 163 13.10 11.46 16.28
C PRO A 163 11.69 10.91 16.58
N ALA A 164 11.61 10.02 17.57
CA ALA A 164 10.35 9.57 18.13
C ALA A 164 9.60 10.78 18.71
N LYS A 165 8.35 10.97 18.28
CA LYS A 165 7.46 11.97 18.83
C LYS A 165 6.54 11.26 19.81
N ASP A 166 6.66 11.66 21.08
CA ASP A 166 5.80 11.22 22.17
C ASP A 166 4.33 11.44 21.85
N THR A 167 3.55 10.48 22.30
CA THR A 167 2.09 10.42 22.33
C THR A 167 1.51 11.49 23.25
N GLU A 168 0.79 12.48 22.70
CA GLU A 168 -0.28 13.17 23.44
C GLU A 168 -1.51 13.46 22.55
N LYS A 169 -2.66 13.03 23.09
CA LYS A 169 -4.10 13.20 22.77
C LYS A 169 -4.54 14.12 21.61
N PRO A 170 -5.52 13.70 20.78
CA PRO A 170 -6.26 14.60 19.91
C PRO A 170 -7.39 15.31 20.66
N SER A 171 -7.35 16.65 20.69
CA SER A 171 -8.51 17.50 20.94
C SER A 171 -9.37 17.60 19.69
N ASN A 172 -10.67 17.46 19.92
CA ASN A 172 -11.79 17.60 19.01
C ASN A 172 -11.79 18.98 18.34
N ASP A 173 -11.95 19.03 17.01
CA ASP A 173 -12.73 20.09 16.36
C ASP A 173 -13.21 19.64 14.98
N LYS A 174 -14.51 19.80 14.78
CA LYS A 174 -15.24 19.52 13.55
C LYS A 174 -15.16 20.74 12.65
N ASP A 175 -14.75 20.55 11.41
CA ASP A 175 -15.20 21.39 10.30
C ASP A 175 -15.23 20.58 9.00
N VAL A 176 -16.42 20.45 8.44
CA VAL A 176 -16.72 19.77 7.17
C VAL A 176 -17.08 20.84 6.14
N PRO A 177 -16.44 20.88 4.96
CA PRO A 177 -17.03 21.50 3.79
C PRO A 177 -17.54 20.41 2.84
N THR A 178 -18.86 20.32 2.75
CA THR A 178 -19.61 19.62 1.71
C THR A 178 -19.37 20.25 0.34
N LYS A 179 -19.03 19.44 -0.68
CA LYS A 179 -19.16 19.85 -2.09
C LYS A 179 -19.73 18.72 -2.97
N SER A 180 -21.01 18.92 -3.30
CA SER A 180 -21.77 18.54 -4.50
C SER A 180 -21.09 17.69 -5.59
N VAL A 181 -21.73 16.57 -5.94
CA VAL A 181 -21.62 15.93 -7.27
C VAL A 181 -23.03 15.80 -7.85
N GLN A 182 -23.24 16.45 -8.99
CA GLN A 182 -24.35 16.23 -9.92
C GLN A 182 -23.82 15.58 -11.19
N ASP A 183 -24.68 14.71 -11.73
CA ASP A 183 -24.87 14.27 -13.11
C ASP A 183 -24.00 13.15 -13.75
N ALA A 184 -24.77 12.20 -14.31
CA ALA A 184 -24.42 10.97 -15.00
C ALA A 184 -24.04 11.23 -16.49
N PRO A 185 -23.73 10.21 -17.33
CA PRO A 185 -24.76 9.28 -17.80
C PRO A 185 -24.38 7.78 -17.84
N MET A 186 -25.43 6.98 -17.75
CA MET A 186 -25.51 5.51 -17.80
C MET A 186 -25.10 4.94 -19.17
N SER A 187 -24.39 3.80 -19.17
CA SER A 187 -24.18 2.93 -20.32
C SER A 187 -25.11 1.72 -20.20
N SER A 188 -26.04 1.59 -21.15
CA SER A 188 -26.99 0.50 -21.31
C SER A 188 -26.35 -0.68 -22.06
N SER A 189 -26.33 -1.86 -21.43
CA SER A 189 -26.02 -3.14 -22.06
C SER A 189 -27.32 -3.78 -22.55
N GLU A 190 -27.51 -3.85 -23.86
CA GLU A 190 -28.59 -4.61 -24.50
C GLU A 190 -28.12 -6.05 -24.75
N LYS A 191 -28.92 -7.00 -24.25
CA LYS A 191 -28.78 -8.45 -24.43
C LYS A 191 -29.77 -8.88 -25.52
N SER A 192 -29.27 -9.39 -26.64
CA SER A 192 -30.06 -9.91 -27.74
C SER A 192 -30.66 -11.29 -27.42
N THR A 193 -31.96 -11.42 -27.65
CA THR A 193 -32.71 -12.68 -27.66
C THR A 193 -33.12 -13.00 -29.10
N SER A 194 -32.57 -14.07 -29.68
CA SER A 194 -32.99 -14.59 -30.98
C SER A 194 -34.26 -15.41 -30.84
N ALA A 195 -35.32 -14.96 -31.49
CA ALA A 195 -36.60 -15.64 -31.60
C ALA A 195 -36.58 -16.68 -32.73
N ASP A 196 -37.06 -17.87 -32.40
CA ASP A 196 -37.44 -18.95 -33.31
C ASP A 196 -38.69 -18.54 -34.11
N SER A 197 -38.65 -18.64 -35.44
CA SER A 197 -39.81 -18.42 -36.29
C SER A 197 -40.05 -19.63 -37.19
N ASP A 198 -41.07 -20.39 -36.80
CA ASP A 198 -41.75 -21.44 -37.55
C ASP A 198 -42.44 -20.85 -38.80
N ALA A 199 -42.12 -21.38 -39.98
CA ALA A 199 -42.86 -21.11 -41.22
C ALA A 199 -42.69 -22.26 -42.23
N SER A 200 -43.59 -23.25 -42.10
CA SER A 200 -44.29 -23.95 -43.18
C SER A 200 -43.95 -23.56 -44.64
N ALA A 201 -43.52 -24.54 -45.45
CA ALA A 201 -44.27 -25.03 -46.63
C ALA A 201 -43.41 -25.58 -47.79
N LYS A 202 -43.90 -26.70 -48.35
CA LYS A 202 -43.74 -27.24 -49.73
C LYS A 202 -42.56 -28.18 -50.05
N ARG A 203 -42.93 -29.48 -50.13
CA ARG A 203 -42.34 -30.53 -50.99
C ARG A 203 -42.08 -30.01 -52.42
N PRO A 204 -41.05 -30.56 -53.09
CA PRO A 204 -41.36 -31.40 -54.25
C PRO A 204 -40.59 -32.72 -54.31
N LYS A 205 -41.21 -33.63 -55.06
CA LYS A 205 -40.81 -34.98 -55.48
C LYS A 205 -39.64 -34.91 -56.48
N SER A 206 -38.73 -35.89 -56.45
CA SER A 206 -38.50 -36.89 -57.53
C SER A 206 -37.04 -37.37 -57.67
N LYS A 207 -36.95 -38.68 -57.98
CA LYS A 207 -35.88 -39.44 -58.69
C LYS A 207 -34.49 -39.45 -58.04
N GLU A 208 -33.82 -40.59 -57.93
CA GLU A 208 -33.73 -41.77 -58.79
C GLU A 208 -33.48 -43.04 -57.97
#